data_AF-A0A316NWA7-F1
#
_entry.id   AF-A0A316NWA7-F1
#
_cell.length_a   1.000
_cell.length_b   1.000
_cell.length_c   1.000
_cell.angle_alpha   90.00
_cell.angle_beta   90.00
_cell.angle_gamma   90.00
#
_symmetry.space_group_name_H-M   'P 1'
#
loop_
_entity.id
_entity.type
_entity.pdbx_description
1 polymer ?
#
loop_
_entity_poly.entity_id
_entity_poly.type
_entity_poly.pdbx_seq_one_letter_code
_entity_poly.pdbx_strand_id
1 'polypeptide(L)'
;MAMTQMNVRIDEQLRLEGNAALESIGISPAQMVRAVWSYAARNKNNPLKLEHDLKFLEEDKPLSEEVQRRLELIAEGQKIVADFYKEMGITPGEIDPLPYDELKELAYRERWESRGLL
;
A
#
# COMPACT_ATOMS: atom_id res chain seq x y z
N MET A 1 -19.59 -23.45 -8.11
CA MET A 1 -19.67 -22.38 -7.08
C MET A 1 -20.99 -21.65 -7.28
N ALA A 2 -21.74 -21.39 -6.21
CA ALA A 2 -23.01 -20.66 -6.30
C ALA A 2 -22.74 -19.16 -6.46
N MET A 3 -23.34 -18.53 -7.47
CA MET A 3 -23.35 -17.08 -7.59
C MET A 3 -24.49 -16.52 -6.75
N THR A 4 -24.20 -15.51 -5.95
CA THR A 4 -25.20 -14.79 -5.15
C THR A 4 -25.18 -13.31 -5.49
N GLN A 5 -26.31 -12.64 -5.31
CA GLN A 5 -26.44 -11.20 -5.47
C GLN A 5 -26.32 -10.51 -4.11
N MET A 6 -25.75 -9.31 -4.14
CA MET A 6 -25.66 -8.42 -2.98
C MET A 6 -26.26 -7.08 -3.36
N ASN A 7 -27.31 -6.68 -2.64
CA ASN A 7 -28.03 -5.45 -2.88
C ASN A 7 -27.74 -4.44 -1.77
N VAL A 8 -27.36 -3.22 -2.14
CA VAL A 8 -27.03 -2.13 -1.22
C VAL A 8 -27.81 -0.89 -1.64
N ARG A 9 -28.41 -0.19 -0.67
CA ARG A 9 -29.02 1.12 -0.91
C ARG A 9 -27.92 2.17 -0.96
N ILE A 10 -27.92 2.97 -2.01
CA ILE A 10 -26.96 4.06 -2.24
C ILE A 10 -27.73 5.25 -2.81
N ASP A 11 -27.24 6.46 -2.52
CA ASP A 11 -27.75 7.66 -3.15
C ASP A 11 -27.60 7.58 -4.69
N GLU A 12 -28.59 8.10 -5.42
CA GLU A 12 -28.64 7.97 -6.87
C GLU A 12 -27.53 8.78 -7.56
N GLN A 13 -27.28 10.00 -7.07
CA GLN A 13 -26.26 10.89 -7.64
C GLN A 13 -24.86 10.31 -7.37
N LEU A 14 -24.62 9.86 -6.14
CA LEU A 14 -23.37 9.18 -5.77
C LEU A 14 -23.10 7.95 -6.64
N ARG A 15 -24.13 7.16 -6.95
CA ARG A 15 -24.00 5.99 -7.83
C ARG A 15 -23.59 6.40 -9.25
N LEU A 16 -24.19 7.46 -9.79
CA LEU A 16 -23.89 7.93 -11.15
C LEU A 16 -22.46 8.48 -11.26
N GLU A 17 -22.07 9.34 -10.32
CA GLU A 17 -20.73 9.94 -10.28
C GLU A 17 -19.65 8.87 -10.08
N GLY A 18 -19.87 7.95 -9.13
CA GLY A 18 -18.94 6.83 -8.89
C GLY A 18 -18.80 5.92 -10.10
N ASN A 19 -19.91 5.61 -10.80
CA ASN A 19 -19.85 4.80 -12.02
C ASN A 19 -19.03 5.49 -13.12
N ALA A 20 -19.25 6.78 -13.35
CA ALA A 20 -18.51 7.54 -14.37
C ALA A 20 -17.00 7.60 -14.04
N ALA A 21 -16.65 7.79 -12.77
CA ALA A 21 -15.26 7.78 -12.32
C ALA A 21 -14.59 6.41 -12.56
N LEU A 22 -15.26 5.31 -12.21
CA LEU A 22 -14.73 3.95 -12.43
C LEU A 22 -14.60 3.62 -13.92
N GLU A 23 -15.58 3.99 -14.74
CA GLU A 23 -15.55 3.81 -16.18
C GLU A 23 -14.40 4.59 -16.83
N SER A 24 -14.08 5.78 -16.33
CA SER A 24 -12.96 6.60 -16.84
C SER A 24 -11.60 5.91 -16.71
N ILE A 25 -11.45 4.99 -15.75
CA ILE A 25 -10.24 4.17 -15.55
C ILE A 25 -10.40 2.73 -16.05
N GLY A 26 -11.47 2.43 -16.79
CA GLY A 26 -11.71 1.12 -17.40
C GLY A 26 -12.16 0.02 -16.43
N ILE A 27 -12.67 0.39 -15.25
CA ILE A 27 -13.14 -0.55 -14.23
C ILE A 27 -14.66 -0.51 -14.17
N SER A 28 -15.32 -1.66 -14.27
CA SER A 28 -16.77 -1.73 -14.04
C SER A 28 -17.10 -1.68 -12.54
N PRO A 29 -18.27 -1.14 -12.14
CA PRO A 29 -18.71 -1.12 -10.75
C PRO A 29 -18.72 -2.51 -10.11
N ALA A 30 -19.13 -3.55 -10.85
CA ALA A 30 -19.14 -4.92 -10.35
C ALA A 30 -17.72 -5.49 -10.13
N GLN A 31 -16.72 -5.07 -10.91
CA GLN A 31 -15.32 -5.43 -10.64
C GLN A 31 -14.82 -4.77 -9.36
N MET A 32 -15.11 -3.47 -9.17
CA MET A 32 -14.73 -2.76 -7.96
C MET A 32 -15.34 -3.39 -6.71
N VAL A 33 -16.66 -3.64 -6.69
CA VAL A 33 -17.34 -4.30 -5.57
C VAL A 33 -16.72 -5.67 -5.26
N ARG A 34 -16.47 -6.50 -6.28
CA ARG A 34 -15.82 -7.80 -6.09
C ARG A 34 -14.40 -7.67 -5.53
N ALA A 35 -13.64 -6.66 -5.97
CA ALA A 35 -12.29 -6.42 -5.50
C ALA A 35 -12.27 -6.04 -4.01
N VAL A 36 -13.18 -5.16 -3.58
CA VAL A 36 -13.33 -4.78 -2.17
C VAL A 36 -13.70 -5.98 -1.29
N TRP A 37 -14.67 -6.80 -1.70
CA TRP A 37 -15.02 -8.01 -0.94
C TRP A 37 -13.90 -9.04 -0.92
N SER A 38 -13.16 -9.18 -2.04
CA SER A 38 -11.98 -10.04 -2.09
C SER A 38 -10.86 -9.54 -1.16
N TYR A 39 -10.70 -8.22 -1.04
CA TYR A 39 -9.77 -7.60 -0.11
C TYR A 39 -10.16 -7.89 1.34
N ALA A 40 -11.43 -7.68 1.69
CA ALA A 40 -11.95 -8.00 3.02
C ALA A 40 -11.75 -9.47 3.39
N ALA A 41 -12.07 -10.39 2.48
CA ALA A 41 -11.91 -11.83 2.69
C ALA A 41 -10.43 -12.24 2.90
N ARG A 42 -9.49 -11.63 2.17
CA ARG A 42 -8.05 -11.89 2.31
C ARG A 42 -7.50 -11.41 3.65
N ASN A 43 -8.01 -10.31 4.17
CA ASN A 43 -7.54 -9.71 5.43
C ASN A 43 -8.46 -10.03 6.62
N LYS A 44 -9.33 -11.05 6.53
CA LYS A 44 -10.32 -11.41 7.57
C LYS A 44 -9.73 -11.65 8.97
N ASN A 45 -8.45 -12.01 9.05
CA ASN A 45 -7.73 -12.27 10.30
C ASN A 45 -6.90 -11.05 10.77
N ASN A 46 -7.00 -9.91 10.09
CA ASN A 46 -6.29 -8.68 10.42
C ASN A 46 -7.28 -7.48 10.47
N PRO A 47 -8.05 -7.36 11.55
CA PRO A 47 -9.10 -6.35 11.67
C PRO A 47 -8.55 -4.92 11.69
N LEU A 48 -7.37 -4.69 12.29
CA LEU A 48 -6.75 -3.36 12.35
C LEU A 48 -6.39 -2.83 10.96
N LYS A 49 -5.88 -3.69 10.08
CA LYS A 49 -5.58 -3.33 8.70
C LYS A 49 -6.84 -3.00 7.90
N LEU A 50 -7.89 -3.79 8.08
CA LEU A 50 -9.18 -3.51 7.45
C LEU A 50 -9.77 -2.18 7.92
N GLU A 51 -9.71 -1.89 9.21
CA GLU A 51 -10.20 -0.63 9.77
C GLU A 51 -9.40 0.57 9.21
N HIS A 52 -8.08 0.47 9.16
CA HIS A 52 -7.22 1.53 8.60
C HIS A 52 -7.54 1.82 7.13
N ASP A 53 -7.59 0.77 6.30
CA ASP A 53 -7.73 0.94 4.85
C ASP A 53 -9.16 1.31 4.43
N LEU A 54 -10.19 0.91 5.19
CA LEU A 54 -11.56 1.32 4.94
C LEU A 54 -11.84 2.75 5.43
N LYS A 55 -11.21 3.20 6.52
CA LYS A 55 -11.30 4.61 6.95
C LYS A 55 -10.80 5.57 5.88
N PHE A 56 -9.78 5.19 5.12
CA PHE A 56 -9.31 5.95 3.95
C PHE A 56 -10.41 6.13 2.87
N LEU A 57 -11.35 5.19 2.75
CA LEU A 57 -12.47 5.28 1.81
C LEU A 57 -13.67 6.08 2.36
N GLU A 58 -13.80 6.20 3.68
CA GLU A 58 -14.88 6.94 4.36
C GLU A 58 -14.53 8.41 4.60
N GLU A 59 -13.25 8.76 4.69
CA GLU A 59 -12.82 10.15 4.84
C GLU A 59 -13.07 10.93 3.54
N ASP A 60 -14.26 11.51 3.46
CA ASP A 60 -14.70 12.51 2.48
C ASP A 60 -13.99 13.86 2.70
N LYS A 61 -12.69 13.81 3.00
CA LYS A 61 -11.84 14.99 3.10
C LYS A 61 -11.06 15.10 1.80
N PRO A 62 -11.06 16.26 1.12
CA PRO A 62 -9.93 16.56 0.24
C PRO A 62 -8.68 16.28 1.08
N LEU A 63 -7.74 15.47 0.57
CA LEU A 63 -6.45 15.18 1.23
C LEU A 63 -6.06 16.43 2.00
N SER A 64 -6.17 16.39 3.34
CA SER A 64 -5.94 17.57 4.17
C SER A 64 -4.64 18.20 3.68
N GLU A 65 -4.56 19.52 3.56
CA GLU A 65 -3.34 20.20 3.08
C GLU A 65 -2.09 19.66 3.80
N GLU A 66 -2.25 19.21 5.05
CA GLU A 66 -1.22 18.52 5.82
C GLU A 66 -0.81 17.14 5.26
N VAL A 67 -1.75 16.30 4.84
CA VAL A 67 -1.47 15.00 4.20
C VAL A 67 -0.83 15.21 2.83
N GLN A 68 -1.34 16.15 2.04
CA GLN A 68 -0.77 16.49 0.74
C GLN A 68 0.66 17.03 0.90
N ARG A 69 0.88 17.94 1.85
CA ARG A 69 2.20 18.45 2.21
C ARG A 69 3.14 17.34 2.68
N ARG A 70 2.66 16.38 3.48
CA ARG A 70 3.47 15.23 3.90
C ARG A 70 3.88 14.36 2.71
N LEU A 71 2.98 14.12 1.76
CA LEU A 71 3.29 13.37 0.54
C LEU A 71 4.30 14.11 -0.34
N GLU A 72 4.15 15.42 -0.48
CA GLU A 72 5.11 16.26 -1.21
C GLU A 72 6.50 16.23 -0.57
N LEU A 73 6.59 16.32 0.77
CA LEU A 73 7.85 16.20 1.49
C LEU A 73 8.51 14.83 1.32
N ILE A 74 7.72 13.74 1.27
CA ILE A 74 8.24 12.39 1.00
C ILE A 74 8.79 12.31 -0.43
N ALA A 75 8.06 12.82 -1.41
CA ALA A 75 8.50 12.84 -2.81
C ALA A 75 9.77 13.69 -3.00
N GLU A 76 9.85 14.84 -2.33
CA GLU A 76 11.04 15.69 -2.32
C GLU A 76 12.23 14.97 -1.68
N GLY A 77 12.03 14.32 -0.53
CA GLY A 77 13.06 13.51 0.13
C GLY A 77 13.58 12.37 -0.76
N GLN A 78 12.69 11.66 -1.46
CA GLN A 78 13.08 10.61 -2.41
C GLN A 78 13.93 11.18 -3.56
N LYS A 79 13.58 12.37 -4.05
CA LYS A 79 14.34 13.05 -5.11
C LYS A 79 15.74 13.45 -4.63
N ILE A 80 15.87 14.02 -3.44
CA ILE A 80 17.16 14.39 -2.84
C ILE A 80 18.07 13.16 -2.73
N VAL A 81 17.53 12.04 -2.25
CA VAL A 81 18.29 10.79 -2.11
C VAL A 81 18.72 10.24 -3.49
N ALA A 82 17.83 10.30 -4.49
CA ALA A 82 18.14 9.89 -5.84
C ALA A 82 19.23 10.76 -6.49
N ASP A 83 19.16 12.08 -6.31
CA ASP A 83 20.16 13.03 -6.80
C ASP A 83 21.51 12.80 -6.12
N PHE A 84 21.53 12.58 -4.81
CA PHE A 84 22.75 12.21 -4.07
C PHE A 84 23.39 10.93 -4.59
N TYR A 85 22.62 9.86 -4.79
CA TYR A 85 23.14 8.61 -5.35
C TYR A 85 23.76 8.82 -6.73
N LYS A 86 23.11 9.63 -7.57
CA LYS A 86 23.61 9.98 -8.91
C LYS A 86 24.92 10.78 -8.86
N GLU A 87 25.00 11.79 -8.00
CA GLU A 87 26.21 12.62 -7.84
C GLU A 87 27.39 11.80 -7.31
N MET A 88 27.14 10.89 -6.37
CA MET A 88 28.18 10.05 -5.77
C MET A 88 28.53 8.82 -6.63
N GLY A 89 27.86 8.63 -7.77
CA GLY A 89 28.05 7.45 -8.62
C GLY A 89 27.72 6.13 -7.94
N ILE A 90 26.84 6.17 -6.93
CA ILE A 90 26.42 5.01 -6.16
C ILE A 90 25.21 4.40 -6.86
N THR A 91 25.33 3.14 -7.26
CA THR A 91 24.18 2.34 -7.69
C THR A 91 23.51 1.78 -6.45
N PRO A 92 22.23 2.11 -6.16
CA PRO A 92 21.53 1.52 -5.03
C PRO A 92 21.50 -0.01 -5.20
N GLY A 93 21.91 -0.74 -4.17
CA GLY A 93 21.79 -2.19 -4.16
C GLY A 93 20.33 -2.62 -4.15
N GLU A 94 20.04 -3.79 -4.69
CA GLU A 94 18.74 -4.44 -4.46
C GLU A 94 18.58 -4.65 -2.96
N ILE A 95 17.50 -4.11 -2.39
CA ILE A 95 17.12 -4.43 -1.01
C ILE A 95 16.55 -5.85 -1.08
N ASP A 96 17.35 -6.83 -0.68
CA ASP A 96 16.85 -8.19 -0.50
C ASP A 96 15.87 -8.16 0.70
N PRO A 97 14.56 -8.41 0.49
CA PRO A 97 13.57 -8.30 1.54
C PRO A 97 13.61 -9.55 2.44
N LEU A 98 14.77 -9.83 3.02
CA LEU A 98 14.93 -10.89 4.01
C LEU A 98 14.10 -10.54 5.25
N PRO A 99 13.31 -11.48 5.78
CA PRO A 99 12.63 -11.31 7.06
C PRO A 99 13.64 -10.89 8.15
N TYR A 100 13.18 -10.08 9.10
CA TYR A 100 14.03 -9.54 10.18
C TYR A 100 14.84 -10.62 10.91
N ASP A 101 14.22 -11.79 11.15
CA ASP A 101 14.88 -12.90 11.82
C ASP A 101 16.06 -13.45 11.01
N GLU A 102 15.95 -13.51 9.67
CA GLU A 102 17.04 -13.96 8.80
C GLU A 102 18.19 -12.95 8.75
N LEU A 103 17.88 -11.65 8.72
CA LEU A 103 18.88 -10.58 8.83
C LEU A 103 19.64 -10.64 10.17
N LYS A 104 18.93 -10.92 11.26
CA LYS A 104 19.52 -11.06 12.59
C LYS A 104 20.47 -12.26 12.67
N GLU A 105 20.09 -13.40 12.09
CA GLU A 105 20.94 -14.59 12.03
C GLU A 105 22.20 -14.36 11.18
N LEU A 106 22.07 -13.67 10.03
CA LEU A 106 23.21 -13.28 9.20
C LEU A 106 24.19 -12.38 9.96
N ALA A 107 23.68 -11.36 10.66
CA ALA A 107 24.50 -10.47 11.48
C ALA A 107 25.25 -11.21 12.61
N TYR A 108 24.64 -12.22 13.24
CA TYR A 108 25.34 -13.05 14.22
C TYR A 108 26.40 -13.93 13.58
N ARG A 109 26.12 -14.50 12.42
CA ARG A 109 27.07 -15.32 11.66
C ARG A 109 28.32 -14.53 11.29
N GLU A 110 28.16 -13.35 10.68
CA GLU A 110 29.29 -12.46 10.34
C GLU A 110 30.14 -12.13 11.58
N ARG A 111 29.48 -11.87 12.72
CA ARG A 111 30.16 -11.58 13.99
C ARG A 111 30.90 -12.79 14.58
N TRP A 112 30.42 -14.01 14.34
CA TRP A 112 31.09 -15.23 14.77
C TRP A 112 32.28 -15.55 13.88
N GLU A 113 32.16 -15.40 12.56
CA GLU A 113 33.27 -15.49 11.60
C GLU A 113 34.36 -14.47 11.90
N SER A 114 34.00 -13.21 12.17
CA SER A 114 34.96 -12.17 12.54
C SER A 114 35.70 -12.45 13.85
N ARG A 115 35.19 -13.39 14.66
CA ARG A 115 35.78 -13.83 15.93
C ARG A 115 36.42 -15.22 15.83
N GLY A 116 36.42 -15.85 14.65
CA GLY A 116 36.97 -17.19 14.42
C GLY A 116 36.22 -18.30 15.16
N LEU A 117 34.93 -18.11 15.42
CA LEU A 117 34.05 -19.08 16.08
C LEU A 117 33.30 -19.98 15.09
N LEU A 118 33.50 -19.73 13.80
CA LEU A 118 33.09 -20.48 12.61
C LEU A 118 34.29 -20.52 11.66
#